data_AF-A0A847D4T0-F1
#
_entry.id   AF-A0A847D4T0-F1
#
_cell.length_a   1.000
_cell.length_b   1.000
_cell.length_c   1.000
_cell.angle_alpha   90.00
_cell.angle_beta   90.00
_cell.angle_gamma   90.00
#
_symmetry.space_group_name_H-M   'P 1'
#
loop_
_entity.id
_entity.type
_entity.pdbx_description
1 polymer ?
#
loop_
_entity_poly.entity_id
_entity_poly.type
_entity_poly.pdbx_seq_one_letter_code
_entity_poly.pdbx_strand_id
1 'polypeptide(L)'
;MNNSGVEFCNKNNFENYTMILQSMGIYNFNYIRSINALNFGYALYLLLKDKKIDVQERDYIVRRFVMLSLLTQRFSGSSESQIDLDIRKFDETDPKKHLADSEAAQLSDAFWNHTLLQRLETNQIGPIHYIYLFTQIKNKNIGFLSQPTTVQSMLDMHGDIHHIFPKNYLRKHGINDKREYNQIANYAMVQKEINIKISDKAPKEYLSVLGLTRDDNVVIKNFKENAVPLELFDMDVSNYQEFLTIRRKLMADKIKDYYYSL
;
A
#
# COMPACT_ATOMS: atom_id res chain seq x y z
N MET A 1 17.00 -22.39 -41.20
CA MET A 1 16.46 -22.80 -39.88
C MET A 1 17.60 -22.76 -38.89
N ASN A 2 17.51 -21.90 -37.87
CA ASN A 2 17.80 -22.26 -36.48
C ASN A 2 17.72 -21.02 -35.57
N ASN A 3 16.60 -20.94 -34.84
CA ASN A 3 16.43 -20.42 -33.49
C ASN A 3 16.97 -19.04 -33.12
N SER A 4 16.51 -17.99 -33.80
CA SER A 4 16.59 -16.61 -33.31
C SER A 4 15.23 -16.04 -32.85
N GLY A 5 14.18 -16.87 -32.81
CA GLY A 5 12.80 -16.45 -32.50
C GLY A 5 12.31 -16.69 -31.06
N VAL A 6 13.20 -17.15 -30.17
CA VAL A 6 12.93 -17.31 -28.74
C VAL A 6 14.18 -16.87 -27.99
N GLU A 7 14.61 -15.63 -28.21
CA GLU A 7 15.46 -14.97 -27.23
C GLU A 7 14.65 -14.99 -25.94
N PHE A 8 15.02 -15.94 -25.07
CA PHE A 8 14.99 -15.82 -23.61
C PHE A 8 14.27 -14.54 -23.22
N CYS A 9 12.99 -14.62 -22.81
CA CYS A 9 12.33 -13.51 -22.14
C CYS A 9 13.33 -13.08 -21.05
N ASN A 10 14.08 -12.01 -21.31
CA ASN A 10 15.49 -11.99 -20.91
C ASN A 10 15.54 -12.01 -19.39
N LYS A 11 15.99 -13.11 -18.78
CA LYS A 11 15.97 -13.28 -17.32
C LYS A 11 16.52 -12.05 -16.62
N ASN A 12 17.57 -11.43 -17.20
CA ASN A 12 18.16 -10.19 -16.70
C ASN A 12 17.20 -8.99 -16.79
N ASN A 13 16.42 -8.84 -17.86
CA ASN A 13 15.39 -7.79 -17.94
C ASN A 13 14.30 -7.98 -16.88
N PHE A 14 13.82 -9.21 -16.72
CA PHE A 14 12.79 -9.52 -15.73
C PHE A 14 13.31 -9.36 -14.30
N GLU A 15 14.55 -9.77 -14.02
CA GLU A 15 15.22 -9.56 -12.74
C GLU A 15 15.40 -8.07 -12.44
N ASN A 16 15.87 -7.27 -13.40
CA ASN A 16 15.98 -5.81 -13.25
C ASN A 16 14.62 -5.15 -12.98
N TYR A 17 13.58 -5.55 -13.72
CA TYR A 17 12.22 -5.06 -13.45
C TYR A 17 11.72 -5.47 -12.07
N THR A 18 12.01 -6.71 -11.64
CA THR A 18 11.68 -7.19 -10.30
C THR A 18 12.41 -6.38 -9.22
N MET A 19 13.68 -6.01 -9.44
CA MET A 19 14.41 -5.12 -8.53
C MET A 19 13.75 -3.74 -8.43
N ILE A 20 13.24 -3.19 -9.55
CA ILE A 20 12.46 -1.95 -9.55
C ILE A 20 11.22 -2.10 -8.67
N LEU A 21 10.42 -3.16 -8.85
CA LEU A 21 9.23 -3.42 -8.03
C LEU A 21 9.59 -3.60 -6.54
N GLN A 22 10.64 -4.35 -6.24
CA GLN A 22 11.12 -4.55 -4.86
C GLN A 22 11.55 -3.24 -4.20
N SER A 23 12.17 -2.31 -4.95
CA SER A 23 12.54 -0.98 -4.45
C SER A 23 11.33 -0.14 -4.05
N MET A 24 10.14 -0.48 -4.56
CA MET A 24 8.86 0.13 -4.18
C MET A 24 8.21 -0.59 -2.98
N GLY A 25 8.79 -1.68 -2.46
CA GLY A 25 8.16 -2.54 -1.45
C GLY A 25 7.25 -3.63 -2.03
N ILE A 26 7.18 -3.76 -3.36
CA ILE A 26 6.47 -4.84 -4.05
C ILE A 26 7.42 -6.02 -4.19
N TYR A 27 7.45 -6.90 -3.19
CA TYR A 27 8.39 -8.02 -3.16
C TYR A 27 7.72 -9.39 -3.38
N ASN A 28 6.39 -9.45 -3.26
CA ASN A 28 5.61 -10.67 -3.49
C ASN A 28 4.41 -10.34 -4.39
N PHE A 29 4.40 -10.91 -5.60
CA PHE A 29 3.37 -10.62 -6.60
C PHE A 29 1.98 -11.13 -6.20
N ASN A 30 1.87 -12.05 -5.23
CA ASN A 30 0.57 -12.50 -4.72
C ASN A 30 -0.20 -11.38 -4.00
N TYR A 31 0.49 -10.35 -3.53
CA TYR A 31 -0.12 -9.15 -2.94
C TYR A 31 -0.66 -8.18 -3.99
N ILE A 32 -0.29 -8.34 -5.25
CA ILE A 32 -0.80 -7.54 -6.37
C ILE A 32 -1.76 -8.40 -7.19
N ARG A 33 -3.05 -8.21 -6.94
CA ARG A 33 -4.10 -8.87 -7.75
C ARG A 33 -4.23 -8.30 -9.16
N SER A 34 -3.69 -7.10 -9.42
CA SER A 34 -3.72 -6.47 -10.74
C SER A 34 -2.48 -6.87 -11.55
N ILE A 35 -2.49 -8.09 -12.09
CA ILE A 35 -1.41 -8.60 -12.96
C ILE A 35 -1.19 -7.67 -14.15
N ASN A 36 -2.25 -7.05 -14.67
CA ASN A 36 -2.19 -6.11 -15.80
C ASN A 36 -1.31 -4.89 -15.54
N ALA A 37 -1.33 -4.32 -14.32
CA ALA A 37 -0.46 -3.20 -13.98
C ALA A 37 1.03 -3.61 -13.97
N LEU A 38 1.32 -4.85 -13.56
CA LEU A 38 2.68 -5.38 -13.57
C LEU A 38 3.14 -5.75 -14.99
N ASN A 39 2.25 -6.32 -15.80
CA ASN A 39 2.53 -6.62 -17.21
C ASN A 39 2.78 -5.33 -18.00
N PHE A 40 1.94 -4.31 -17.80
CA PHE A 40 2.17 -2.98 -18.35
C PHE A 40 3.53 -2.42 -17.93
N GLY A 41 3.87 -2.47 -16.64
CA GLY A 41 5.15 -1.96 -16.15
C GLY A 41 6.35 -2.65 -16.77
N TYR A 42 6.26 -3.96 -17.02
CA TYR A 42 7.31 -4.70 -17.72
C TYR A 42 7.42 -4.30 -19.19
N ALA A 43 6.29 -4.15 -19.89
CA ALA A 43 6.26 -3.66 -21.26
C ALA A 43 6.85 -2.24 -21.37
N LEU A 44 6.48 -1.35 -20.45
CA LEU A 44 7.03 0.00 -20.35
C LEU A 44 8.54 -0.01 -20.10
N TYR A 45 9.02 -0.87 -19.19
CA TYR A 45 10.45 -1.05 -18.95
C TYR A 45 11.21 -1.46 -20.22
N LEU A 46 10.68 -2.44 -20.98
CA LEU A 46 11.29 -2.90 -22.22
C LEU A 46 11.31 -1.81 -23.29
N LEU A 47 10.20 -1.09 -23.46
CA LEU A 47 10.09 0.03 -24.39
C LEU A 47 11.14 1.10 -24.09
N LEU A 48 11.19 1.60 -22.85
CA LEU A 48 12.12 2.66 -22.47
C LEU A 48 13.58 2.22 -22.57
N LYS A 49 13.86 0.93 -22.32
CA LYS A 49 15.19 0.35 -22.54
C LYS A 49 15.56 0.36 -24.03
N ASP A 50 14.65 -0.04 -24.91
CA ASP A 50 14.87 -0.04 -26.36
C ASP A 50 15.09 1.38 -26.91
N LYS A 51 14.34 2.36 -26.38
CA LYS A 51 14.55 3.79 -26.62
C LYS A 51 15.86 4.35 -26.02
N LYS A 52 16.65 3.53 -25.33
CA LYS A 52 17.93 3.90 -24.69
C LYS A 52 17.79 5.05 -23.69
N ILE A 53 16.65 5.14 -23.00
CA ILE A 53 16.47 6.06 -21.88
C ILE A 53 17.46 5.67 -20.77
N ASP A 54 18.06 6.68 -20.13
CA ASP A 54 18.99 6.47 -19.01
C ASP A 54 18.35 5.59 -17.93
N VAL A 55 19.17 4.76 -17.26
CA VAL A 55 18.71 3.78 -16.26
C VAL A 55 17.95 4.46 -15.12
N GLN A 56 18.44 5.59 -14.60
CA GLN A 56 17.80 6.26 -13.47
C GLN A 56 16.44 6.83 -13.88
N GLU A 57 16.39 7.45 -15.05
CA GLU A 57 15.17 8.04 -15.59
C GLU A 57 14.12 6.98 -15.96
N ARG A 58 14.54 5.90 -16.63
CA ARG A 58 13.69 4.76 -16.94
C ARG A 58 13.07 4.19 -15.68
N ASP A 59 13.90 3.88 -14.67
CA ASP A 59 13.42 3.22 -13.47
C ASP A 59 12.48 4.15 -12.68
N TYR A 60 12.78 5.46 -12.64
CA TYR A 60 11.86 6.47 -12.09
C TYR A 60 10.49 6.45 -12.79
N ILE A 61 10.46 6.48 -14.13
CA ILE A 61 9.20 6.45 -14.89
C ILE A 61 8.41 5.17 -14.62
N VAL A 62 9.09 4.02 -14.64
CA VAL A 62 8.46 2.72 -14.38
C VAL A 62 7.86 2.67 -12.98
N ARG A 63 8.61 3.07 -11.93
CA ARG A 63 8.07 3.09 -10.55
C ARG A 63 6.82 3.95 -10.44
N ARG A 64 6.89 5.17 -10.97
CA ARG A 64 5.82 6.16 -10.88
C ARG A 64 4.58 5.73 -11.64
N PHE A 65 4.71 5.22 -12.86
CA PHE A 65 3.54 4.86 -13.66
C PHE A 65 2.91 3.54 -13.22
N VAL A 66 3.70 2.55 -12.77
CA VAL A 66 3.16 1.33 -12.16
C VAL A 66 2.33 1.68 -10.92
N MET A 67 2.87 2.52 -10.02
CA MET A 67 2.12 2.92 -8.83
C MET A 67 0.89 3.76 -9.16
N LEU A 68 0.99 4.69 -10.11
CA LEU A 68 -0.16 5.44 -10.63
C LEU A 68 -1.25 4.48 -11.12
N SER A 69 -0.88 3.47 -11.91
CA SER A 69 -1.82 2.49 -12.47
C SER A 69 -2.51 1.67 -11.38
N LEU A 70 -1.77 1.26 -10.34
CA LEU A 70 -2.32 0.56 -9.17
C LEU A 70 -3.26 1.47 -8.35
N LEU A 71 -2.84 2.72 -8.09
CA LEU A 71 -3.59 3.70 -7.31
C LEU A 71 -4.90 4.10 -7.97
N THR A 72 -4.89 4.25 -9.30
CA THR A 72 -6.04 4.70 -10.09
C THR A 72 -6.93 3.54 -10.54
N GLN A 73 -6.48 2.29 -10.38
CA GLN A 73 -7.11 1.08 -10.94
C GLN A 73 -7.23 1.15 -12.47
N ARG A 74 -6.25 1.77 -13.12
CA ARG A 74 -6.25 2.10 -14.55
C ARG A 74 -6.60 0.93 -15.47
N PHE A 75 -6.18 -0.27 -15.10
CA PHE A 75 -6.35 -1.49 -15.88
C PHE A 75 -7.41 -2.44 -15.31
N SER A 76 -8.36 -1.95 -14.52
CA SER A 76 -9.55 -2.73 -14.16
C SER A 76 -10.55 -2.70 -15.32
N GLY A 77 -10.80 -3.85 -15.98
CA GLY A 77 -11.72 -3.96 -17.11
C GLY A 77 -11.03 -4.24 -18.44
N SER A 78 -11.25 -3.40 -19.47
CA SER A 78 -10.63 -3.51 -20.82
C SER A 78 -9.15 -3.13 -20.79
N SER A 79 -8.36 -3.97 -20.12
CA SER A 79 -6.96 -3.71 -19.82
C SER A 79 -6.08 -3.72 -21.06
N GLU A 80 -6.34 -4.59 -22.03
CA GLU A 80 -5.48 -4.74 -23.21
C GLU A 80 -5.47 -3.47 -24.06
N SER A 81 -6.64 -2.96 -24.43
CA SER A 81 -6.73 -1.73 -25.23
C SER A 81 -6.12 -0.52 -24.49
N GLN A 82 -6.30 -0.43 -23.18
CA GLN A 82 -5.72 0.66 -22.38
C GLN A 82 -4.19 0.54 -22.29
N ILE A 83 -3.65 -0.67 -22.13
CA ILE A 83 -2.21 -0.95 -22.16
C ILE A 83 -1.62 -0.53 -23.51
N ASP A 84 -2.23 -0.96 -24.62
CA ASP A 84 -1.74 -0.62 -25.97
C ASP A 84 -1.76 0.89 -26.23
N LEU A 85 -2.76 1.59 -25.71
CA LEU A 85 -2.84 3.05 -25.82
C LEU A 85 -1.73 3.74 -25.03
N ASP A 86 -1.46 3.30 -23.80
CA ASP A 86 -0.43 3.91 -22.95
C ASP A 86 0.98 3.61 -23.48
N ILE A 87 1.25 2.38 -23.92
CA ILE A 87 2.53 2.01 -24.53
C ILE A 87 2.78 2.85 -25.79
N ARG A 88 1.77 3.03 -26.65
CA ARG A 88 1.89 3.92 -27.83
C ARG A 88 2.20 5.35 -27.44
N LYS A 89 1.55 5.91 -26.42
CA LYS A 89 1.85 7.27 -25.95
C LYS A 89 3.28 7.41 -25.45
N PHE A 90 3.77 6.43 -24.69
CA PHE A 90 5.18 6.42 -24.26
C PHE A 90 6.18 6.27 -25.41
N ASP A 91 5.76 5.63 -26.51
CA ASP A 91 6.61 5.51 -27.69
C ASP A 91 6.60 6.79 -28.56
N GLU A 92 5.44 7.41 -28.73
CA GLU A 92 5.25 8.56 -29.62
C GLU A 92 5.67 9.90 -28.98
N THR A 93 5.82 9.97 -27.66
CA THR A 93 6.08 11.22 -26.94
C THR A 93 7.29 11.11 -26.00
N ASP A 94 7.74 12.25 -25.48
CA ASP A 94 8.74 12.29 -24.41
C ASP A 94 8.20 11.56 -23.16
N PRO A 95 8.83 10.46 -22.72
CA PRO A 95 8.31 9.63 -21.63
C PRO A 95 8.11 10.38 -20.31
N LYS A 96 9.01 11.31 -19.99
CA LYS A 96 8.98 12.08 -18.75
C LYS A 96 7.83 13.10 -18.76
N LYS A 97 7.63 13.77 -19.90
CA LYS A 97 6.47 14.65 -20.12
C LYS A 97 5.17 13.86 -20.05
N HIS A 98 5.09 12.69 -20.70
CA HIS A 98 3.87 11.88 -20.67
C HIS A 98 3.53 11.40 -19.25
N LEU A 99 4.53 11.03 -18.45
CA LEU A 99 4.35 10.74 -17.03
C LEU A 99 3.78 11.96 -16.30
N ALA A 100 4.40 13.13 -16.43
CA ALA A 100 3.96 14.35 -15.74
C ALA A 100 2.52 14.75 -16.11
N ASP A 101 2.17 14.67 -17.39
CA ASP A 101 0.81 14.94 -17.88
C ASP A 101 -0.20 13.94 -17.31
N SER A 102 0.18 12.65 -17.22
CA SER A 102 -0.67 11.60 -16.64
C SER A 102 -0.87 11.78 -15.14
N GLU A 103 0.18 12.19 -14.42
CA GLU A 103 0.13 12.50 -12.99
C GLU A 103 -0.77 13.71 -12.72
N ALA A 104 -0.61 14.80 -13.47
CA ALA A 104 -1.44 15.99 -13.34
C ALA A 104 -2.91 15.70 -13.61
N ALA A 105 -3.21 14.84 -14.59
CA ALA A 105 -4.57 14.47 -14.93
C ALA A 105 -5.25 13.55 -13.90
N GLN A 106 -4.52 12.60 -13.32
CA GLN A 106 -5.12 11.51 -12.53
C GLN A 106 -4.87 11.63 -11.02
N LEU A 107 -3.79 12.27 -10.60
CA LEU A 107 -3.35 12.40 -9.21
C LEU A 107 -3.44 13.86 -8.74
N SER A 108 -4.55 14.52 -9.08
CA SER A 108 -4.85 15.89 -8.66
C SER A 108 -5.15 15.97 -7.15
N ASP A 109 -5.27 17.19 -6.63
CA ASP A 109 -5.69 17.39 -5.23
C ASP A 109 -7.04 16.73 -4.92
N ALA A 110 -7.96 16.68 -5.89
CA ALA A 110 -9.22 15.97 -5.74
C ALA A 110 -9.01 14.46 -5.55
N PHE A 111 -8.03 13.87 -6.25
CA PHE A 111 -7.69 12.46 -6.04
C PHE A 111 -7.18 12.22 -4.62
N TRP A 112 -6.18 12.98 -4.18
CA TRP A 112 -5.54 12.78 -2.88
C TRP A 112 -6.46 13.10 -1.69
N ASN A 113 -7.25 14.16 -1.80
CA ASN A 113 -8.07 14.65 -0.69
C ASN A 113 -9.49 14.06 -0.65
N HIS A 114 -9.95 13.40 -1.71
CA HIS A 114 -11.30 12.82 -1.75
C HIS A 114 -11.31 11.38 -2.28
N THR A 115 -10.89 11.15 -3.52
CA THR A 115 -10.99 9.83 -4.16
C THR A 115 -10.24 8.75 -3.39
N LEU A 116 -9.04 9.04 -2.92
CA LEU A 116 -8.24 8.10 -2.14
C LEU A 116 -8.89 7.77 -0.78
N LEU A 117 -9.44 8.77 -0.09
CA LEU A 117 -10.14 8.56 1.18
C LEU A 117 -11.36 7.66 0.99
N GLN A 118 -12.14 7.88 -0.07
CA GLN A 118 -13.29 7.03 -0.41
C GLN A 118 -12.85 5.60 -0.75
N ARG A 119 -11.73 5.42 -1.47
CA ARG A 119 -11.18 4.09 -1.78
C ARG A 119 -10.70 3.34 -0.53
N LEU A 120 -10.29 4.06 0.51
CA LEU A 120 -9.89 3.49 1.81
C LEU A 120 -11.10 3.12 2.69
N GLU A 121 -12.31 3.54 2.32
CA GLU A 121 -13.57 3.12 2.93
C GLU A 121 -14.02 1.78 2.33
N THR A 122 -13.33 0.72 2.73
CA THR A 122 -13.63 -0.65 2.28
C THR A 122 -13.34 -1.65 3.38
N ASN A 123 -14.07 -2.77 3.37
CA ASN A 123 -13.84 -3.91 4.26
C ASN A 123 -13.12 -5.07 3.58
N GLN A 124 -12.70 -4.89 2.32
CA GLN A 124 -12.02 -5.91 1.53
C GLN A 124 -10.51 -5.68 1.53
N ILE A 125 -9.77 -6.72 1.91
CA ILE A 125 -8.32 -6.78 1.70
C ILE A 125 -8.09 -6.91 0.19
N GLY A 126 -7.68 -5.80 -0.43
CA GLY A 126 -7.49 -5.68 -1.86
C GLY A 126 -6.31 -4.75 -2.20
N PRO A 127 -6.20 -4.30 -3.47
CA PRO A 127 -5.05 -3.54 -3.94
C PRO A 127 -4.70 -2.33 -3.07
N ILE A 128 -5.71 -1.56 -2.62
CA ILE A 128 -5.45 -0.35 -1.82
C ILE A 128 -4.86 -0.67 -0.43
N HIS A 129 -5.25 -1.79 0.17
CA HIS A 129 -4.67 -2.25 1.43
C HIS A 129 -3.19 -2.65 1.25
N TYR A 130 -2.87 -3.34 0.16
CA TYR A 130 -1.49 -3.70 -0.15
C TYR A 130 -0.63 -2.50 -0.52
N ILE A 131 -1.15 -1.50 -1.22
CA ILE A 131 -0.44 -0.23 -1.46
C ILE A 131 -0.06 0.41 -0.12
N TYR A 132 -0.98 0.45 0.85
CA TYR A 132 -0.67 0.91 2.20
C TYR A 132 0.44 0.08 2.87
N LEU A 133 0.41 -1.26 2.75
CA LEU A 133 1.48 -2.12 3.26
C LEU A 133 2.82 -1.89 2.55
N PHE A 134 2.85 -1.64 1.23
CA PHE A 134 4.07 -1.32 0.49
C PHE A 134 4.73 -0.05 1.01
N THR A 135 3.95 0.95 1.44
CA THR A 135 4.50 2.14 2.11
C THR A 135 5.27 1.79 3.39
N GLN A 136 4.77 0.80 4.14
CA GLN A 136 5.39 0.36 5.39
C GLN A 136 6.63 -0.50 5.12
N ILE A 137 6.58 -1.34 4.09
CA ILE A 137 7.71 -2.17 3.66
C ILE A 137 8.86 -1.29 3.15
N LYS A 138 8.59 -0.35 2.24
CA LYS A 138 9.61 0.57 1.70
C LYS A 138 10.32 1.35 2.81
N ASN A 139 9.56 1.81 3.80
CA ASN A 139 10.08 2.58 4.93
C ASN A 139 10.60 1.73 6.09
N LYS A 140 10.58 0.38 5.97
CA LYS A 140 10.99 -0.56 7.02
C LYS A 140 10.27 -0.33 8.36
N ASN A 141 9.00 0.06 8.30
CA ASN A 141 8.19 0.33 9.48
C ASN A 141 8.05 -0.94 10.34
N ILE A 142 8.04 -0.73 11.65
CA ILE A 142 7.77 -1.76 12.65
C ILE A 142 6.26 -1.98 12.74
N GLY A 143 5.83 -3.24 12.84
CA GLY A 143 4.42 -3.57 13.00
C GLY A 143 3.82 -2.96 14.27
N PHE A 144 2.50 -2.82 14.30
CA PHE A 144 1.79 -2.16 15.39
C PHE A 144 2.07 -2.85 16.73
N LEU A 145 2.40 -2.06 17.76
CA LEU A 145 2.68 -2.50 19.13
C LEU A 145 3.81 -3.53 19.27
N SER A 146 4.58 -3.75 18.20
CA SER A 146 5.57 -4.82 18.09
C SER A 146 6.98 -4.28 18.28
N GLN A 147 7.92 -5.10 18.74
CA GLN A 147 9.34 -4.71 18.83
C GLN A 147 10.27 -5.90 18.61
N PRO A 148 11.33 -5.78 17.78
CA PRO A 148 11.57 -4.88 16.65
C PRO A 148 11.26 -5.59 15.31
N THR A 149 10.04 -6.10 15.12
CA THR A 149 9.66 -6.85 13.89
C THR A 149 9.03 -5.93 12.84
N THR A 150 9.59 -5.92 11.63
CA THR A 150 9.06 -5.12 10.50
C THR A 150 7.75 -5.70 9.95
N VAL A 151 6.96 -4.86 9.29
CA VAL A 151 5.76 -5.29 8.56
C VAL A 151 6.08 -6.34 7.49
N GLN A 152 7.21 -6.21 6.79
CA GLN A 152 7.65 -7.20 5.81
C GLN A 152 7.91 -8.56 6.47
N SER A 153 8.68 -8.57 7.56
CA SER A 153 8.97 -9.79 8.32
C SER A 153 7.70 -10.49 8.82
N MET A 154 6.67 -9.72 9.20
CA MET A 154 5.37 -10.25 9.60
C MET A 154 4.63 -10.94 8.45
N LEU A 155 4.64 -10.32 7.26
CA LEU A 155 4.02 -10.89 6.06
C LEU A 155 4.71 -12.16 5.58
N ASP A 156 6.03 -12.24 5.77
CA ASP A 156 6.84 -13.41 5.38
C ASP A 156 6.74 -14.58 6.37
N MET A 157 6.43 -14.28 7.64
CA MET A 157 6.44 -15.25 8.73
C MET A 157 5.07 -15.37 9.42
N HIS A 158 5.03 -15.14 10.74
CA HIS A 158 3.86 -15.38 11.60
C HIS A 158 3.25 -14.07 12.10
N GLY A 159 3.06 -13.10 11.20
CA GLY A 159 2.28 -11.90 11.49
C GLY A 159 0.78 -12.16 11.44
N ASP A 160 0.03 -11.43 12.26
CA ASP A 160 -1.43 -11.41 12.23
C ASP A 160 -1.94 -10.03 11.84
N ILE A 161 -3.15 -10.01 11.27
CA ILE A 161 -3.95 -8.78 11.16
C ILE A 161 -4.77 -8.64 12.44
N HIS A 162 -4.55 -7.55 13.16
CA HIS A 162 -5.36 -7.15 14.30
C HIS A 162 -6.32 -6.04 13.95
N HIS A 163 -7.55 -6.17 14.43
CA HIS A 163 -8.53 -5.09 14.46
C HIS A 163 -8.17 -4.13 15.59
N ILE A 164 -7.63 -2.94 15.29
CA ILE A 164 -7.23 -1.93 16.29
C ILE A 164 -8.33 -1.69 17.32
N PHE A 165 -9.58 -1.61 16.85
CA PHE A 165 -10.78 -1.83 17.67
C PHE A 165 -11.25 -3.26 17.49
N PRO A 166 -11.07 -4.16 18.48
CA PRO A 166 -11.34 -5.57 18.28
C PRO A 166 -12.77 -5.87 17.85
N LYS A 167 -12.94 -6.81 16.93
CA LYS A 167 -14.24 -7.19 16.38
C LYS A 167 -15.25 -7.56 17.46
N ASN A 168 -14.87 -8.38 18.45
CA ASN A 168 -15.81 -8.79 19.49
C ASN A 168 -16.13 -7.65 20.46
N TYR A 169 -15.19 -6.73 20.70
CA TYR A 169 -15.45 -5.50 21.43
C TYR A 169 -16.53 -4.67 20.73
N LEU A 170 -16.37 -4.41 19.43
CA LEU A 170 -17.34 -3.65 18.62
C LEU A 170 -18.73 -4.30 18.62
N ARG A 171 -18.81 -5.62 18.42
CA ARG A 171 -20.09 -6.36 18.42
C ARG A 171 -20.84 -6.30 19.74
N LYS A 172 -20.12 -6.43 20.87
CA LYS A 172 -20.71 -6.33 22.21
C LYS A 172 -21.33 -4.96 22.49
N HIS A 173 -20.87 -3.92 21.77
CA HIS A 173 -21.32 -2.55 21.92
C HIS A 173 -22.21 -2.08 20.75
N GLY A 174 -22.83 -3.01 20.02
CA GLY A 174 -23.88 -2.70 19.05
C GLY A 174 -23.43 -2.59 17.58
N ILE A 175 -22.12 -2.58 17.29
CA ILE A 175 -21.58 -2.53 15.93
C ILE A 175 -21.50 -3.95 15.37
N ASN A 176 -22.61 -4.42 14.81
CA ASN A 176 -22.78 -5.80 14.36
C ASN A 176 -22.62 -6.00 12.85
N ASP A 177 -22.60 -4.92 12.05
CA ASP A 177 -22.38 -5.04 10.61
C ASP A 177 -20.92 -5.40 10.32
N LYS A 178 -20.72 -6.49 9.58
CA LYS A 178 -19.42 -6.93 9.07
C LYS A 178 -18.76 -5.87 8.20
N ARG A 179 -19.52 -5.05 7.47
CA ARG A 179 -18.98 -3.96 6.67
C ARG A 179 -18.38 -2.85 7.52
N GLU A 180 -18.87 -2.66 8.74
CA GLU A 180 -18.34 -1.68 9.67
C GLU A 180 -17.11 -2.20 10.41
N TYR A 181 -17.20 -3.33 11.11
CA TYR A 181 -16.07 -3.76 11.95
C TYR A 181 -14.85 -4.26 11.14
N ASN A 182 -15.02 -4.73 9.90
CA ASN A 182 -13.93 -5.23 9.05
C ASN A 182 -13.32 -4.16 8.12
N GLN A 183 -13.53 -2.87 8.40
CA GLN A 183 -12.90 -1.79 7.61
C GLN A 183 -11.38 -1.95 7.61
N ILE A 184 -10.73 -1.76 6.45
CA ILE A 184 -9.27 -1.87 6.35
C ILE A 184 -8.53 -0.83 7.20
N ALA A 185 -9.17 0.32 7.45
CA ALA A 185 -8.70 1.34 8.37
C ALA A 185 -8.82 0.90 9.85
N ASN A 186 -9.39 -0.26 10.13
CA ASN A 186 -9.32 -0.93 11.44
C ASN A 186 -8.19 -1.97 11.51
N TYR A 187 -7.46 -2.24 10.44
CA TYR A 187 -6.43 -3.31 10.42
C TYR A 187 -5.03 -2.79 10.64
N ALA A 188 -4.25 -3.51 11.45
CA ALA A 188 -2.81 -3.34 11.55
C ALA A 188 -2.10 -4.70 11.61
N MET A 189 -0.88 -4.75 11.07
CA MET A 189 -0.02 -5.92 11.21
C MET A 189 0.59 -5.93 12.61
N VAL A 190 0.54 -7.08 13.28
CA VAL A 190 1.05 -7.26 14.64
C VAL A 190 1.71 -8.64 14.79
N GLN A 191 2.63 -8.79 15.75
CA GLN A 191 3.12 -10.11 16.15
C GLN A 191 2.00 -10.95 16.77
N LYS A 192 1.99 -12.25 16.48
CA LYS A 192 0.97 -13.19 16.99
C LYS A 192 0.88 -13.20 18.52
N GLU A 193 2.01 -13.12 19.22
CA GLU A 193 2.08 -13.10 20.68
C GLU A 193 1.40 -11.85 21.26
N ILE A 194 1.62 -10.69 20.62
CA ILE A 194 0.97 -9.43 20.99
C ILE A 194 -0.53 -9.49 20.68
N ASN A 195 -0.92 -10.03 19.52
CA ASN A 195 -2.32 -10.22 19.14
C ASN A 195 -3.09 -11.06 20.17
N ILE A 196 -2.47 -12.16 20.63
CA ILE A 196 -3.02 -13.02 21.70
C ILE A 196 -3.14 -12.24 23.02
N LYS A 197 -2.13 -11.45 23.40
CA LYS A 197 -2.12 -10.68 24.65
C LYS A 197 -3.21 -9.60 24.71
N ILE A 198 -3.41 -8.86 23.61
CA ILE A 198 -4.39 -7.78 23.54
C ILE A 198 -5.81 -8.31 23.35
N SER A 199 -5.99 -9.38 22.57
CA SER A 199 -7.26 -10.09 22.39
C SER A 199 -8.43 -9.14 22.06
N ASP A 200 -9.58 -9.28 22.72
CA ASP A 200 -10.80 -8.52 22.48
C ASP A 200 -10.96 -7.26 23.36
N LYS A 201 -9.87 -6.76 23.96
CA LYS A 201 -9.91 -5.60 24.86
C LYS A 201 -10.12 -4.30 24.08
N ALA A 202 -10.73 -3.30 24.70
CA ALA A 202 -10.81 -1.96 24.09
C ALA A 202 -9.40 -1.38 23.86
N PRO A 203 -9.21 -0.44 22.90
CA PRO A 203 -7.91 0.19 22.66
C PRO A 203 -7.22 0.72 23.90
N LYS A 204 -7.92 1.59 24.65
CA LYS A 204 -7.43 2.14 25.91
C LYS A 204 -7.02 1.06 26.93
N GLU A 205 -7.77 -0.04 26.99
CA GLU A 205 -7.50 -1.15 27.92
C GLU A 205 -6.25 -1.94 27.51
N TYR A 206 -6.12 -2.35 26.24
CA TYR A 206 -4.95 -3.12 25.84
C TYR A 206 -3.68 -2.28 25.82
N LEU A 207 -3.77 -0.98 25.50
CA LEU A 207 -2.62 -0.08 25.58
C LEU A 207 -2.11 0.04 27.02
N SER A 208 -3.03 0.12 27.99
CA SER A 208 -2.70 0.08 29.41
C SER A 208 -2.11 -1.26 29.85
N VAL A 209 -2.66 -2.40 29.40
CA VAL A 209 -2.13 -3.75 29.68
C VAL A 209 -0.71 -3.94 29.14
N LEU A 210 -0.37 -3.27 28.05
CA LEU A 210 0.97 -3.27 27.49
C LEU A 210 1.93 -2.28 28.19
N GLY A 211 1.45 -1.48 29.14
CA GLY A 211 2.24 -0.48 29.85
C GLY A 211 2.70 0.67 28.93
N LEU A 212 2.00 0.91 27.82
CA LEU A 212 2.36 1.95 26.88
C LEU A 212 1.87 3.30 27.38
N THR A 213 2.65 4.34 27.10
CA THR A 213 2.30 5.72 27.45
C THR A 213 2.29 6.59 26.19
N ARG A 214 1.41 7.59 26.17
CA ARG A 214 1.24 8.49 25.03
C ARG A 214 2.49 9.34 24.75
N ASP A 215 3.29 9.60 25.77
CA ASP A 215 4.48 10.46 25.71
C ASP A 215 5.77 9.70 25.41
N ASP A 216 5.72 8.37 25.31
CA ASP A 216 6.89 7.56 24.94
C ASP A 216 7.21 7.74 23.45
N ASN A 217 8.41 8.23 23.16
CA ASN A 217 8.90 8.44 21.79
C ASN A 217 8.86 7.16 20.92
N VAL A 218 9.07 5.99 21.51
CA VAL A 218 8.98 4.71 20.79
C VAL A 218 7.54 4.41 20.39
N VAL A 219 6.58 4.69 21.29
CA VAL A 219 5.14 4.55 21.02
C VAL A 219 4.69 5.55 19.96
N ILE A 220 5.05 6.82 20.10
CA ILE A 220 4.72 7.88 19.14
C ILE A 220 5.24 7.51 17.74
N LYS A 221 6.47 7.01 17.66
CA LYS A 221 7.06 6.54 16.40
C LYS A 221 6.28 5.35 15.83
N ASN A 222 5.96 4.34 16.63
CA ASN A 222 5.21 3.17 16.17
C ASN A 222 3.80 3.53 15.68
N PHE A 223 3.12 4.45 16.35
CA PHE A 223 1.80 4.95 15.97
C PHE A 223 1.88 5.68 14.62
N LYS A 224 2.86 6.56 14.42
CA LYS A 224 3.11 7.23 13.14
C LYS A 224 3.46 6.25 12.01
N GLU A 225 4.25 5.22 12.31
CA GLU A 225 4.61 4.16 11.37
C GLU A 225 3.38 3.38 10.88
N ASN A 226 2.40 3.16 11.76
CA ASN A 226 1.19 2.37 11.51
C ASN A 226 -0.07 3.22 11.20
N ALA A 227 0.10 4.52 10.97
CA ALA A 227 -0.97 5.49 10.71
C ALA A 227 -2.07 5.45 11.79
N VAL A 228 -1.67 5.35 13.06
CA VAL A 228 -2.57 5.30 14.21
C VAL A 228 -2.54 6.65 14.94
N PRO A 229 -3.70 7.29 15.19
CA PRO A 229 -3.77 8.52 15.98
C PRO A 229 -3.39 8.28 17.45
N LEU A 230 -2.70 9.23 18.08
CA LEU A 230 -2.36 9.16 19.51
C LEU A 230 -3.61 9.28 20.40
N GLU A 231 -4.68 9.86 19.87
CA GLU A 231 -6.00 9.93 20.49
C GLU A 231 -6.56 8.53 20.80
N LEU A 232 -6.04 7.46 20.17
CA LEU A 232 -6.43 6.07 20.47
C LEU A 232 -6.28 5.72 21.97
N PHE A 233 -5.38 6.36 22.70
CA PHE A 233 -5.23 6.20 24.15
C PHE A 233 -6.49 6.61 24.94
N ASP A 234 -7.31 7.49 24.38
CA ASP A 234 -8.49 8.06 25.01
C ASP A 234 -9.80 7.52 24.40
N MET A 235 -9.72 6.77 23.30
CA MET A 235 -10.89 6.32 22.55
C MET A 235 -11.53 5.05 23.12
N ASP A 236 -12.86 5.06 23.10
CA ASP A 236 -13.71 3.88 23.27
C ASP A 236 -14.63 3.67 22.06
N VAL A 237 -15.58 2.75 22.15
CA VAL A 237 -16.51 2.43 21.04
C VAL A 237 -17.24 3.65 20.49
N SER A 238 -17.53 4.67 21.30
CA SER A 238 -18.21 5.89 20.85
C SER A 238 -17.38 6.67 19.82
N ASN A 239 -16.05 6.51 19.83
CA ASN A 239 -15.12 7.16 18.90
C ASN A 239 -14.82 6.31 17.65
N TYR A 240 -15.42 5.14 17.46
CA TYR A 240 -15.01 4.22 16.39
C TYR A 240 -15.07 4.84 14.98
N GLN A 241 -16.15 5.57 14.67
CA GLN A 241 -16.31 6.21 13.36
C GLN A 241 -15.35 7.39 13.15
N GLU A 242 -15.09 8.14 14.21
CA GLU A 242 -14.09 9.21 14.23
C GLU A 242 -12.68 8.65 14.00
N PHE A 243 -12.33 7.57 14.70
CA PHE A 243 -11.07 6.84 14.52
C PHE A 243 -10.88 6.41 13.07
N LEU A 244 -11.88 5.77 12.45
CA LEU A 244 -11.80 5.35 11.05
C LEU A 244 -11.54 6.55 10.13
N THR A 245 -12.20 7.68 10.38
CA THR A 245 -12.03 8.92 9.59
C THR A 245 -10.61 9.46 9.70
N ILE A 246 -10.09 9.62 10.93
CA ILE A 246 -8.74 10.11 11.18
C ILE A 246 -7.69 9.17 10.58
N ARG A 247 -7.84 7.85 10.82
CA ARG A 247 -6.88 6.85 10.33
C ARG A 247 -6.84 6.77 8.81
N ARG A 248 -7.99 6.85 8.11
CA ARG A 248 -8.00 6.91 6.64
C ARG A 248 -7.23 8.11 6.12
N LYS A 249 -7.32 9.27 6.78
CA LYS A 249 -6.55 10.45 6.41
C LYS A 249 -5.05 10.23 6.57
N LEU A 250 -4.63 9.70 7.74
CA LEU A 250 -3.22 9.36 7.99
C LEU A 250 -2.67 8.32 6.99
N MET A 251 -3.48 7.31 6.63
CA MET A 251 -3.12 6.31 5.62
C MET A 251 -2.98 6.94 4.23
N ALA A 252 -3.92 7.82 3.84
CA ALA A 252 -3.88 8.51 2.56
C ALA A 252 -2.66 9.42 2.42
N ASP A 253 -2.34 10.19 3.47
CA ASP A 253 -1.16 11.05 3.48
C ASP A 253 0.13 10.21 3.37
N LYS A 254 0.20 9.07 4.07
CA LYS A 254 1.32 8.13 3.95
C LYS A 254 1.48 7.54 2.55
N ILE A 255 0.37 7.24 1.87
CA ILE A 255 0.37 6.76 0.47
C ILE A 255 0.83 7.87 -0.48
N LYS A 256 0.40 9.12 -0.25
CA LYS A 256 0.83 10.29 -1.01
C LYS A 256 2.34 10.51 -0.89
N ASP A 257 2.85 10.57 0.33
CA ASP A 257 4.29 10.73 0.61
C ASP A 257 5.10 9.59 0.00
N TYR A 258 4.61 8.36 0.15
CA TYR A 258 5.21 7.19 -0.47
C TYR A 258 5.30 7.34 -1.98
N TYR A 259 4.21 7.74 -2.65
CA TYR A 259 4.19 7.93 -4.10
C TYR A 259 5.27 8.93 -4.54
N TYR A 260 5.34 10.11 -3.92
CA TYR A 260 6.32 11.16 -4.23
C TYR A 260 7.77 10.83 -3.84
N SER A 261 7.99 9.78 -3.06
CA SER A 261 9.33 9.25 -2.77
C SER A 261 9.85 8.23 -3.78
N LEU A 262 9.04 7.81 -4.77
CA LEU A 262 9.40 6.79 -5.78
C LEU A 262 10.31 7.34 -6.88
#